data_AF-A0AAV5U4Y0-F1
#
_entry.id   AF-A0AAV5U4Y0-F1
#
_cell.length_a   1.000
_cell.length_b   1.000
_cell.length_c   1.000
_cell.angle_alpha   90.00
_cell.angle_beta   90.00
_cell.angle_gamma   90.00
#
_symmetry.space_group_name_H-M   'P 1'
#
loop_
_entity.id
_entity.type
_entity.pdbx_description
1 polymer ?
#
loop_
_entity_poly.entity_id
_entity_poly.type
_entity_poly.pdbx_seq_one_letter_code
_entity_poly.pdbx_strand_id
1 'polypeptide(L)'
;MMANRFHIPEFLVTLEMIDDTRRQFDDVVDRAEKWLISGTKLPMHKKLGFTDQYRLEVLKNQCLRNIANANEVAELKKSDSYVHYSSELKDEIIKKLVQLWKK
;
A
#
# COMPACT_ATOMS: atom_id res chain seq x y z
N MET A 1 34.79 -39.34 15.24
CA MET A 1 34.20 -38.39 16.21
C MET A 1 34.84 -37.04 15.88
N MET A 2 34.13 -36.01 15.45
CA MET A 2 33.19 -35.22 16.26
C MET A 2 32.19 -34.51 15.33
N ALA A 3 30.90 -34.63 15.63
CA ALA A 3 29.85 -33.87 14.96
C ALA A 3 29.89 -32.43 15.49
N ASN A 4 30.20 -31.48 14.60
CA ASN A 4 30.10 -30.05 14.89
C ASN A 4 28.62 -29.67 14.91
N ARG A 5 27.96 -29.81 16.06
CA ARG A 5 26.61 -29.28 16.26
C ARG A 5 26.75 -27.79 16.56
N PHE A 6 26.59 -26.97 15.53
CA PHE A 6 26.28 -25.55 15.71
C PHE A 6 25.04 -25.47 16.62
N HIS A 7 25.27 -25.13 17.88
CA HIS A 7 24.21 -24.78 18.81
C HIS A 7 23.75 -23.38 18.42
N ILE A 8 22.81 -23.32 17.47
CA ILE A 8 22.10 -22.09 17.14
C ILE A 8 21.22 -21.78 18.35
N PRO A 9 21.48 -20.68 19.10
CA PRO A 9 20.67 -20.36 20.26
C PRO A 9 19.20 -20.16 19.84
N GLU A 10 18.26 -20.60 20.66
CA GLU A 10 16.80 -20.56 20.36
C GLU A 10 16.29 -19.18 19.93
N PHE A 11 16.99 -18.10 20.31
CA PHE A 11 16.69 -16.73 19.92
C PHE A 11 17.01 -16.41 18.44
N LEU A 12 17.96 -17.12 17.81
CA LEU A 12 18.28 -16.96 16.38
C LEU A 12 17.23 -17.66 15.51
N VAL A 13 16.68 -18.80 15.97
CA VAL A 13 15.60 -19.52 15.28
C VAL A 13 14.32 -18.70 15.25
N THR A 14 14.00 -17.98 16.33
CA THR A 14 12.83 -17.08 16.35
C THR A 14 13.03 -15.85 15.47
N LEU A 15 14.22 -15.26 15.44
CA LEU A 15 14.56 -14.17 14.52
C LEU A 15 14.45 -14.58 13.05
N GLU A 16 15.03 -15.73 12.67
CA GLU A 16 14.91 -16.25 11.30
C GLU A 16 13.45 -16.58 10.93
N MET A 17 12.68 -17.21 11.83
CA MET A 17 11.25 -17.45 11.59
C MET A 17 10.42 -16.16 11.47
N ILE A 18 10.78 -15.11 12.23
CA ILE A 18 10.13 -13.80 12.13
C ILE A 18 10.49 -13.13 10.80
N ASP A 19 11.75 -13.20 10.37
CA ASP A 19 12.20 -12.68 9.08
C ASP A 19 11.57 -13.44 7.89
N ASP A 20 11.47 -14.77 7.96
CA ASP A 20 10.79 -15.57 6.93
C ASP A 20 9.29 -15.30 6.89
N THR A 21 8.64 -15.13 8.04
CA THR A 21 7.21 -14.78 8.09
C THR A 21 6.96 -13.39 7.53
N ARG A 22 7.83 -12.42 7.87
CA ARG A 22 7.78 -11.06 7.33
C ARG A 22 7.99 -11.04 5.83
N ARG A 23 8.98 -11.78 5.32
CA ARG A 23 9.27 -11.89 3.90
C ARG A 23 8.11 -12.52 3.12
N GLN A 24 7.49 -13.57 3.66
CA GLN A 24 6.29 -14.16 3.06
C GLN A 24 5.13 -13.16 3.00
N PHE A 25 4.98 -12.32 4.02
CA PHE A 25 3.97 -11.25 4.05
C PHE A 25 4.26 -10.17 3.00
N ASP A 26 5.51 -9.71 2.90
CA ASP A 26 5.95 -8.73 1.92
C ASP A 26 5.70 -9.24 0.47
N ASP A 27 6.02 -10.52 0.20
CA ASP A 27 5.74 -11.15 -1.10
C ASP A 27 4.24 -11.21 -1.44
N VAL A 28 3.37 -11.40 -0.44
CA VAL A 28 1.92 -11.39 -0.62
C VAL A 28 1.42 -9.98 -0.90
N VAL A 29 1.93 -8.98 -0.16
CA VAL A 29 1.60 -7.56 -0.36
C VAL A 29 2.02 -7.11 -1.76
N ASP A 30 3.25 -7.43 -2.18
CA ASP A 30 3.77 -7.11 -3.51
C ASP A 30 2.92 -7.70 -4.64
N ARG A 31 2.51 -8.97 -4.49
CA ARG A 31 1.62 -9.63 -5.47
C ARG A 31 0.24 -8.97 -5.49
N ALA A 32 -0.31 -8.62 -4.33
CA ALA A 32 -1.60 -7.94 -4.23
C ALA A 32 -1.55 -6.54 -4.86
N GLU A 33 -0.49 -5.76 -4.61
CA GLU A 33 -0.29 -4.45 -5.24
C GLU A 33 -0.20 -4.58 -6.76
N LYS A 34 0.64 -5.49 -7.27
CA LYS A 34 0.77 -5.73 -8.71
C LYS A 34 -0.58 -6.10 -9.34
N TRP A 35 -1.34 -6.97 -8.70
CA TRP A 35 -2.67 -7.37 -9.17
C TRP A 35 -3.70 -6.23 -9.14
N LEU A 36 -3.69 -5.40 -8.09
CA LEU A 36 -4.56 -4.22 -7.98
C LEU A 36 -4.23 -3.14 -9.01
N ILE A 37 -2.94 -3.00 -9.37
CA ILE A 37 -2.47 -2.12 -10.43
C ILE A 37 -2.87 -2.66 -11.81
N SER A 38 -2.60 -3.94 -12.10
CA SER A 38 -2.71 -4.51 -13.45
C SER A 38 -4.11 -5.01 -13.81
N GLY A 39 -4.89 -5.48 -12.84
CA GLY A 39 -5.97 -6.44 -13.11
C GLY A 39 -7.38 -5.99 -12.77
N THR A 40 -7.57 -5.00 -11.89
CA THR A 40 -8.91 -4.82 -11.30
C THR A 40 -9.67 -3.62 -11.85
N LYS A 41 -10.90 -3.87 -12.33
CA LYS A 41 -11.99 -2.88 -12.59
C LYS A 41 -12.50 -2.19 -11.31
N LEU A 42 -11.75 -2.25 -10.21
CA LEU A 42 -12.11 -1.56 -8.98
C LEU A 42 -12.03 -0.05 -9.22
N PRO A 43 -13.04 0.71 -8.76
CA PRO A 43 -12.98 2.15 -8.86
C PRO A 43 -11.86 2.70 -7.98
N MET A 44 -11.26 3.80 -8.42
CA MET A 44 -10.07 4.40 -7.78
C MET A 44 -10.27 4.68 -6.28
N HIS A 45 -11.47 5.09 -5.86
CA HIS A 45 -11.77 5.33 -4.44
C HIS A 45 -11.66 4.05 -3.58
N LYS A 46 -12.00 2.87 -4.11
CA LYS A 46 -11.80 1.61 -3.38
C LYS A 46 -10.33 1.23 -3.32
N LYS A 47 -9.58 1.44 -4.42
CA LYS A 47 -8.13 1.20 -4.47
C LYS A 47 -7.40 2.06 -3.43
N LEU A 48 -7.73 3.34 -3.36
CA LEU A 48 -7.17 4.26 -2.36
C LEU A 48 -7.53 3.87 -0.92
N GLY A 49 -8.74 3.34 -0.69
CA GLY A 49 -9.10 2.79 0.62
C GLY A 49 -8.20 1.61 1.03
N PHE A 50 -7.90 0.70 0.11
CA PHE A 50 -6.97 -0.41 0.39
C PHE A 50 -5.54 0.09 0.63
N THR A 51 -5.11 1.14 -0.07
CA THR A 51 -3.78 1.71 0.16
C THR A 51 -3.63 2.30 1.54
N ASP A 52 -4.70 2.91 2.06
CA ASP A 52 -4.74 3.47 3.40
C ASP A 52 -4.70 2.36 4.47
N GLN A 53 -5.55 1.35 4.29
CA GLN A 53 -5.73 0.28 5.27
C GLN A 53 -4.51 -0.65 5.38
N TYR A 54 -3.87 -0.98 4.26
CA TYR A 54 -2.79 -1.96 4.20
C TYR A 54 -1.42 -1.34 3.88
N ARG A 55 -1.33 0.00 3.88
CA ARG A 55 -0.08 0.75 3.58
C ARG A 55 0.57 0.33 2.25
N LEU A 56 -0.26 0.21 1.22
CA LEU A 56 0.16 -0.19 -0.14
C LEU A 56 0.74 1.02 -0.89
N GLU A 57 1.98 1.37 -0.58
CA GLU A 57 2.63 2.60 -1.05
C GLU A 57 2.78 2.66 -2.58
N VAL A 58 3.05 1.54 -3.25
CA VAL A 58 3.22 1.50 -4.71
C VAL A 58 1.87 1.77 -5.39
N LEU A 59 0.81 1.11 -4.91
CA LEU A 59 -0.54 1.29 -5.40
C LEU A 59 -1.05 2.72 -5.10
N LYS A 60 -0.72 3.28 -3.93
CA LYS A 60 -1.06 4.66 -3.54
C LYS A 60 -0.48 5.66 -4.53
N ASN A 61 0.81 5.54 -4.79
CA ASN A 61 1.53 6.41 -5.72
C ASN A 61 0.99 6.29 -7.15
N GLN A 62 0.64 5.08 -7.59
CA GLN A 62 -0.01 4.86 -8.89
C GLN A 62 -1.38 5.53 -8.96
N CYS A 63 -2.22 5.37 -7.94
CA CYS A 63 -3.54 6.00 -7.88
C CYS A 63 -3.43 7.53 -7.92
N LEU A 64 -2.55 8.12 -7.10
CA LEU A 64 -2.33 9.57 -7.07
C LEU A 64 -1.72 10.11 -8.39
N ARG A 65 -0.92 9.31 -9.10
CA ARG A 65 -0.41 9.66 -10.44
C ARG A 65 -1.52 9.66 -11.49
N ASN A 66 -2.43 8.70 -11.43
CA ASN A 66 -3.55 8.59 -12.36
C ASN A 66 -4.59 9.71 -12.21
N ILE A 67 -4.64 10.41 -11.07
CA ILE A 67 -5.47 11.59 -10.92
C ILE A 67 -4.97 12.68 -11.89
N ALA A 68 -5.72 12.88 -12.97
CA ALA A 68 -5.32 13.75 -14.07
C ALA A 68 -5.88 15.17 -13.94
N ASN A 69 -7.01 15.35 -13.27
CA ASN A 69 -7.73 16.62 -13.20
C ASN A 69 -8.45 16.80 -11.85
N ALA A 70 -8.90 18.05 -11.60
CA ALA A 70 -9.60 18.41 -10.37
C ALA A 70 -10.99 17.75 -10.24
N ASN A 71 -11.65 17.43 -11.37
CA ASN A 71 -12.96 16.77 -11.35
C ASN A 71 -12.85 15.36 -10.77
N GLU A 72 -11.81 14.60 -11.09
CA GLU A 72 -11.57 13.28 -10.51
C GLU A 72 -11.41 13.35 -8.98
N VAL A 73 -10.75 14.39 -8.48
CA VAL A 73 -10.66 14.62 -7.02
C VAL A 73 -12.01 14.97 -6.43
N ALA A 74 -12.82 15.77 -7.13
CA ALA A 74 -14.17 16.10 -6.69
C ALA A 74 -15.08 14.86 -6.63
N GLU A 75 -15.02 13.99 -7.64
CA GLU A 75 -15.74 12.72 -7.66
C GLU A 75 -15.25 11.77 -6.56
N LEU A 76 -13.93 11.74 -6.30
CA LEU A 76 -13.37 10.99 -5.19
C LEU A 76 -13.93 11.48 -3.84
N LYS A 77 -13.98 12.79 -3.62
CA LYS A 77 -14.51 13.41 -2.39
C LYS A 77 -16.00 13.14 -2.18
N LYS A 78 -16.76 12.93 -3.25
CA LYS A 78 -18.19 12.58 -3.17
C LYS A 78 -18.42 11.11 -2.83
N SER A 79 -17.41 10.24 -2.99
CA SER A 79 -17.58 8.81 -2.69
C SER A 79 -17.65 8.57 -1.18
N ASP A 80 -18.49 7.62 -0.76
CA ASP A 80 -18.61 7.24 0.66
C ASP A 80 -17.28 6.75 1.25
N SER A 81 -16.41 6.18 0.41
CA SER A 81 -15.08 5.73 0.83
C SER A 81 -14.17 6.86 1.30
N TYR A 82 -14.36 8.09 0.80
CA TYR A 82 -13.51 9.23 1.19
C TYR A 82 -13.66 9.61 2.65
N VAL A 83 -14.85 9.42 3.23
CA VAL A 83 -15.10 9.69 4.66
C VAL A 83 -14.15 8.86 5.53
N HIS A 84 -13.93 7.61 5.15
CA HIS A 84 -13.16 6.62 5.90
C HIS A 84 -11.64 6.71 5.70
N TYR A 85 -11.16 7.53 4.77
CA TYR A 85 -9.71 7.71 4.62
C TYR A 85 -9.11 8.38 5.85
N SER A 86 -7.89 7.97 6.18
CA SER A 86 -7.02 8.65 7.12
C SER A 86 -6.83 10.13 6.73
N SER A 87 -6.47 10.94 7.72
CA SER A 87 -6.05 12.33 7.47
C SER A 87 -4.85 12.40 6.53
N GLU A 88 -3.91 11.46 6.66
CA GLU A 88 -2.68 11.40 5.86
C GLU A 88 -3.00 11.22 4.37
N LEU A 89 -3.90 10.29 4.02
CA LEU A 89 -4.29 10.08 2.64
C LEU A 89 -5.10 11.27 2.08
N LYS A 90 -5.98 11.87 2.88
CA LYS A 90 -6.71 13.09 2.50
C LYS A 90 -5.75 14.24 2.19
N ASP A 91 -4.71 14.42 3.00
CA ASP A 91 -3.67 15.42 2.77
C ASP A 91 -2.91 15.18 1.47
N GLU A 92 -2.56 13.94 1.15
CA GLU A 92 -1.92 13.58 -0.12
C GLU A 92 -2.80 13.87 -1.34
N ILE A 93 -4.10 13.56 -1.25
CA ILE A 93 -5.09 13.88 -2.30
C ILE A 93 -5.21 15.40 -2.50
N ILE A 94 -5.26 16.18 -1.41
CA ILE A 94 -5.33 17.65 -1.48
C ILE A 94 -4.03 18.22 -2.06
N LYS A 95 -2.86 17.71 -1.65
CA LYS A 95 -1.57 18.10 -2.24
C LYS A 95 -1.55 17.86 -3.74
N LYS A 96 -2.06 16.71 -4.19
CA LYS A 96 -2.19 16.41 -5.62
C LYS A 96 -3.12 17.40 -6.33
N LEU A 97 -4.27 17.74 -5.74
CA LEU A 97 -5.19 18.74 -6.29
C LEU A 97 -4.52 20.11 -6.46
N VAL A 98 -3.78 20.57 -5.44
CA VAL A 98 -3.04 21.84 -5.49
C VAL A 98 -1.98 21.82 -6.59
N GLN A 99 -1.28 20.69 -6.79
CA GLN A 99 -0.32 20.55 -7.90
C GLN A 99 -1.00 20.65 -9.27
N LEU A 100 -2.22 20.13 -9.43
CA LEU A 100 -2.98 20.22 -10.67
C LEU A 100 -3.43 21.65 -10.98
N TRP A 101 -3.71 22.47 -9.96
CA TRP A 101 -4.07 23.88 -10.14
C TRP A 101 -2.89 24.81 -10.41
N LYS A 102 -1.67 24.38 -10.06
CA LYS A 102 -0.44 25.13 -10.35
C LYS A 102 0.04 24.98 -11.79
N LYS A 103 -0.60 24.10 -12.56
CA LYS A 103 -0.25 23.74 -13.93
C LYS A 103 -1.17 24.45 -14.91
#